data_AF-A0A1S1XBJ6-F1
#
_entry.id   AF-A0A1S1XBJ6-F1
#
_cell.length_a   1.000
_cell.length_b   1.000
_cell.length_c   1.000
_cell.angle_alpha   90.00
_cell.angle_beta   90.00
_cell.angle_gamma   90.00
#
_symmetry.space_group_name_H-M   'P 1'
#
loop_
_entity.id
_entity.type
_entity.pdbx_description
1 polymer ?
#
loop_
_entity_poly.entity_id
_entity_poly.type
_entity_poly.pdbx_seq_one_letter_code
_entity_poly.pdbx_strand_id
1 'polypeptide(L)'
;MYHGERFNGYSHLAGTVLAIAGLVVLVVEAASQRDPWKIVSFSLYGGTLVTLYLISTLYHSFQGRAKAILQKCDHSAIYLLIAGSYTPFALVTLRGAWGWTLFGLSWGLALFGIVQELTLGRRTRVLSMILYVAMGWLVLIAIEPLIEALAPGGLFWLALGGVLYSVGIYWFLNDEKIRHGHGIWHLFVLGGSICQYMCVLNYVA
;
A
#
# COMPACT_ATOMS: atom_id res chain seq x y z
N MET A 1 5.32 -12.53 20.39
CA MET A 1 4.35 -11.42 20.53
C MET A 1 4.33 -10.88 21.95
N TYR A 2 4.46 -9.56 22.14
CA TYR A 2 4.11 -8.90 23.42
C TYR A 2 2.59 -8.84 23.59
N HIS A 3 2.08 -8.72 24.82
CA HIS A 3 0.63 -8.60 25.07
C HIS A 3 0.00 -7.40 24.33
N GLY A 4 0.75 -6.30 24.16
CA GLY A 4 0.32 -5.13 23.39
C GLY A 4 0.39 -5.27 21.87
N GLU A 5 1.07 -6.29 21.33
CA GLU A 5 1.26 -6.48 19.89
C GLU A 5 0.34 -7.54 19.27
N ARG A 6 -0.41 -8.28 20.09
CA ARG A 6 -1.34 -9.31 19.62
C ARG A 6 -2.35 -8.76 18.61
N PHE A 7 -2.96 -7.63 18.94
CA PHE A 7 -3.94 -6.99 18.08
C PHE A 7 -3.33 -6.60 16.72
N ASN A 8 -2.14 -5.98 16.75
CA ASN A 8 -1.42 -5.56 15.55
C ASN A 8 -1.05 -6.76 14.64
N GLY A 9 -0.58 -7.85 15.24
CA GLY A 9 -0.22 -9.05 14.49
C GLY A 9 -1.44 -9.77 13.91
N TYR A 10 -2.54 -9.89 14.65
CA TYR A 10 -3.76 -10.54 14.14
C TYR A 10 -4.46 -9.71 13.06
N SER A 11 -4.48 -8.38 13.19
CA SER A 11 -5.11 -7.52 12.17
C SER A 11 -4.40 -7.65 10.82
N HIS A 12 -3.06 -7.66 10.81
CA HIS A 12 -2.29 -7.83 9.59
C HIS A 12 -2.16 -9.29 9.13
N LEU A 13 -2.31 -10.28 10.03
CA LEU A 13 -2.45 -11.67 9.61
C LEU A 13 -3.73 -11.86 8.78
N ALA A 14 -4.86 -11.30 9.24
CA ALA A 14 -6.09 -11.29 8.47
C ALA A 14 -5.90 -10.56 7.13
N GLY A 15 -5.23 -9.40 7.14
CA GLY A 15 -4.84 -8.69 5.92
C GLY A 15 -3.98 -9.53 4.97
N THR A 16 -3.07 -10.36 5.48
CA THR A 16 -2.21 -11.24 4.67
C THR A 16 -3.04 -12.28 3.94
N VAL A 17 -3.95 -12.96 4.66
CA VAL A 17 -4.84 -13.97 4.07
C VAL A 17 -5.73 -13.36 2.99
N LEU A 18 -6.33 -12.19 3.28
CA LEU A 18 -7.15 -11.46 2.32
C LEU A 18 -6.34 -10.99 1.10
N ALA A 19 -5.11 -10.51 1.30
CA ALA A 19 -4.23 -10.07 0.22
C ALA A 19 -3.82 -11.23 -0.70
N ILE A 20 -3.54 -12.42 -0.15
CA ILE A 20 -3.23 -13.60 -0.95
C ILE A 20 -4.45 -13.99 -1.80
N ALA A 21 -5.63 -14.07 -1.18
CA ALA A 21 -6.86 -14.38 -1.91
C ALA A 21 -7.16 -13.34 -3.00
N GLY A 22 -7.01 -12.06 -2.69
CA GLY A 22 -7.23 -10.96 -3.63
C GLY A 22 -6.24 -10.96 -4.79
N LEU A 23 -4.95 -11.21 -4.52
CA LEU A 23 -3.93 -11.37 -5.56
C LEU A 23 -4.30 -12.50 -6.53
N VAL A 24 -4.71 -13.66 -6.01
CA VAL A 24 -5.12 -14.80 -6.84
C VAL A 24 -6.31 -14.42 -7.72
N VAL A 25 -7.35 -13.78 -7.15
CA VAL A 25 -8.54 -13.34 -7.89
C VAL A 25 -8.16 -12.40 -9.03
N LEU A 26 -7.38 -11.34 -8.75
CA LEU A 26 -7.00 -10.37 -9.79
C LEU A 26 -6.16 -11.00 -10.90
N VAL A 27 -5.20 -11.86 -10.55
CA VAL A 27 -4.32 -12.50 -11.55
C VAL A 27 -5.10 -13.50 -12.40
N VAL A 28 -6.02 -14.27 -11.82
CA VAL A 28 -6.90 -15.18 -12.58
C VAL A 28 -7.80 -14.40 -13.52
N GLU A 29 -8.41 -13.30 -13.05
CA GLU A 29 -9.25 -12.43 -13.88
C GLU A 29 -8.46 -11.88 -15.07
N ALA A 30 -7.27 -11.30 -14.82
CA ALA A 30 -6.40 -10.78 -15.87
C ALA A 30 -5.92 -11.86 -16.85
N ALA A 31 -5.62 -13.06 -16.36
CA ALA A 31 -5.21 -14.19 -17.19
C ALA A 31 -6.35 -14.68 -18.10
N SER A 32 -7.60 -14.66 -17.62
CA SER A 32 -8.78 -15.03 -18.41
C SER A 32 -8.97 -14.11 -19.62
N GLN A 33 -8.66 -12.82 -19.45
CA GLN A 33 -8.72 -11.80 -20.52
C GLN A 33 -7.50 -11.80 -21.43
N ARG A 34 -6.44 -12.56 -21.08
CA ARG A 34 -5.18 -12.65 -21.84
C ARG A 34 -4.47 -11.30 -22.04
N ASP A 35 -4.64 -10.36 -21.11
CA ASP A 35 -3.96 -9.05 -21.15
C ASP A 35 -2.68 -9.07 -20.29
N PRO A 36 -1.48 -9.07 -20.89
CA PRO A 36 -0.23 -9.10 -20.14
C PRO A 36 -0.02 -7.85 -19.28
N TRP A 37 -0.57 -6.69 -19.66
CA TRP A 37 -0.47 -5.48 -18.84
C TRP A 37 -1.24 -5.65 -17.54
N LYS A 38 -2.46 -6.19 -17.60
CA LYS A 38 -3.26 -6.49 -16.41
C LYS A 38 -2.59 -7.53 -15.53
N ILE A 39 -2.08 -8.62 -16.12
CA ILE A 39 -1.39 -9.69 -15.37
C ILE A 39 -0.20 -9.12 -14.58
N VAL A 40 0.70 -8.38 -15.24
CA VAL A 40 1.88 -7.80 -14.59
C VAL A 40 1.47 -6.78 -13.53
N SER A 41 0.54 -5.88 -13.86
CA SER A 41 0.16 -4.78 -12.97
C SER A 41 -0.53 -5.29 -11.70
N PHE A 42 -1.43 -6.27 -11.84
CA PHE A 42 -2.13 -6.85 -10.70
C PHE A 42 -1.24 -7.77 -9.89
N SER A 43 -0.29 -8.47 -10.53
CA SER A 43 0.73 -9.25 -9.81
C SER A 43 1.62 -8.35 -8.95
N LEU A 44 2.05 -7.19 -9.48
CA LEU A 44 2.83 -6.21 -8.72
C LEU A 44 2.01 -5.63 -7.56
N TYR A 45 0.78 -5.17 -7.82
CA TYR A 45 -0.08 -4.61 -6.78
C TYR A 45 -0.43 -5.62 -5.67
N GLY A 46 -0.92 -6.80 -6.04
CA GLY A 46 -1.26 -7.83 -5.06
C GLY A 46 -0.02 -8.38 -4.35
N GLY A 47 1.11 -8.46 -5.04
CA GLY A 47 2.40 -8.85 -4.45
C GLY A 47 2.87 -7.88 -3.36
N THR A 48 2.74 -6.56 -3.57
CA THR A 48 3.11 -5.58 -2.54
C THR A 48 2.13 -5.57 -1.37
N LEU A 49 0.83 -5.79 -1.60
CA LEU A 49 -0.15 -6.02 -0.53
C LEU A 49 0.22 -7.21 0.36
N VAL A 50 0.48 -8.37 -0.25
CA VAL A 50 0.90 -9.58 0.47
C VAL A 50 2.20 -9.31 1.24
N THR A 51 3.17 -8.67 0.59
CA THR A 51 4.47 -8.34 1.19
C THR A 51 4.31 -7.46 2.43
N LEU A 52 3.53 -6.38 2.34
CA LEU A 52 3.30 -5.49 3.48
C LEU A 52 2.66 -6.22 4.65
N TYR A 53 1.53 -6.89 4.43
CA TYR A 53 0.80 -7.52 5.52
C TYR A 53 1.56 -8.69 6.13
N LEU A 54 2.25 -9.49 5.31
CA LEU A 54 3.06 -10.61 5.80
C LEU A 54 4.22 -10.12 6.64
N ILE A 55 5.02 -9.17 6.13
CA ILE A 55 6.17 -8.64 6.86
C ILE A 55 5.72 -7.99 8.17
N SER A 56 4.61 -7.24 8.16
CA SER A 56 4.07 -6.62 9.36
C SER A 56 3.57 -7.63 10.39
N THR A 57 2.91 -8.69 9.93
CA THR A 57 2.52 -9.82 10.78
C THR A 57 3.74 -10.46 11.44
N LEU A 58 4.81 -10.71 10.67
CA LEU A 58 6.05 -11.27 11.19
C LEU A 58 6.72 -10.31 12.18
N TYR A 59 6.78 -9.01 11.86
CA TYR A 59 7.37 -7.98 12.72
C TYR A 59 6.74 -7.97 14.12
N HIS A 60 5.42 -7.99 14.22
CA HIS A 60 4.72 -8.03 15.52
C HIS A 60 4.72 -9.41 16.18
N SER A 61 5.06 -10.46 15.44
CA SER A 61 5.11 -11.83 15.94
C SER A 61 6.46 -12.20 16.57
N PHE A 62 7.56 -11.71 15.98
CA PHE A 62 8.94 -12.05 16.33
C PHE A 62 9.53 -11.16 17.44
N GLN A 63 10.68 -11.59 17.98
CA GLN A 63 11.42 -10.92 19.05
C GLN A 63 12.93 -10.90 18.76
N GLY A 64 13.69 -10.15 19.56
CA GLY A 64 15.16 -10.10 19.47
C GLY A 64 15.66 -9.47 18.16
N ARG A 65 16.79 -10.00 17.64
CA ARG A 65 17.44 -9.46 16.43
C ARG A 65 16.55 -9.50 15.19
N ALA A 66 15.74 -10.55 15.03
CA ALA A 66 14.82 -10.69 13.91
C ALA A 66 13.80 -9.54 13.86
N LYS A 67 13.30 -9.10 15.02
CA LYS A 67 12.35 -7.98 15.11
C LYS A 67 12.94 -6.68 14.57
N ALA A 68 14.21 -6.39 14.86
CA ALA A 68 14.87 -5.18 14.38
C ALA A 68 15.04 -5.16 12.84
N ILE A 69 15.30 -6.32 12.24
CA ILE A 69 15.38 -6.47 10.78
C ILE A 69 13.97 -6.32 10.18
N LEU A 70 12.99 -7.05 10.72
CA LEU A 70 11.61 -7.01 10.25
C LEU A 70 10.99 -5.62 10.38
N GLN A 71 11.37 -4.84 11.39
CA GLN A 71 10.92 -3.43 11.50
C GLN A 71 11.34 -2.61 10.28
N LYS A 72 12.60 -2.74 9.83
CA LYS A 72 13.08 -2.02 8.64
C LYS A 72 12.34 -2.49 7.38
N CYS A 73 12.11 -3.80 7.28
CA CYS A 73 11.35 -4.39 6.17
C CYS A 73 9.89 -3.91 6.18
N ASP A 74 9.27 -3.81 7.36
CA ASP A 74 7.88 -3.37 7.54
C ASP A 74 7.70 -1.93 7.06
N HIS A 75 8.58 -1.03 7.51
CA HIS A 75 8.58 0.35 7.02
C HIS A 75 8.87 0.42 5.50
N SER A 76 9.81 -0.38 5.00
CA SER A 76 10.12 -0.44 3.56
C SER A 76 8.93 -0.92 2.74
N ALA A 77 8.13 -1.84 3.28
CA ALA A 77 6.97 -2.40 2.59
C ALA A 77 5.85 -1.35 2.39
N ILE A 78 5.79 -0.30 3.22
CA ILE A 78 4.84 0.81 3.03
C ILE A 78 5.15 1.54 1.71
N TYR A 79 6.43 1.82 1.43
CA TYR A 79 6.84 2.42 0.15
C TYR A 79 6.45 1.54 -1.05
N LEU A 80 6.70 0.23 -0.93
CA LEU A 80 6.32 -0.74 -1.96
C LEU A 80 4.81 -0.79 -2.17
N LEU A 81 4.01 -0.79 -1.11
CA LEU A 81 2.56 -0.81 -1.24
C LEU A 81 2.05 0.46 -1.91
N ILE A 82 2.54 1.63 -1.53
CA ILE A 82 2.12 2.89 -2.16
C ILE A 82 2.43 2.85 -3.67
N ALA A 83 3.66 2.51 -4.06
CA ALA A 83 4.01 2.39 -5.49
C ALA A 83 3.24 1.28 -6.22
N GLY A 84 3.05 0.13 -5.57
CA GLY A 84 2.25 -0.97 -6.11
C GLY A 84 0.80 -0.57 -6.36
N SER A 85 0.20 0.22 -5.47
CA SER A 85 -1.19 0.69 -5.61
C SER A 85 -1.40 1.60 -6.83
N TYR A 86 -0.38 2.33 -7.26
CA TYR A 86 -0.41 3.12 -8.49
C TYR A 86 -0.29 2.28 -9.77
N THR A 87 0.30 1.10 -9.68
CA THR A 87 0.71 0.32 -10.86
C THR A 87 -0.47 -0.05 -11.77
N PRO A 88 -1.63 -0.54 -11.26
CA PRO A 88 -2.82 -0.79 -12.08
C PRO A 88 -3.30 0.46 -12.84
N PHE A 89 -3.42 1.59 -12.16
CA PHE A 89 -3.88 2.84 -12.78
C PHE A 89 -2.89 3.36 -13.82
N ALA A 90 -1.59 3.26 -13.54
CA ALA A 90 -0.54 3.71 -14.42
C ALA A 90 -0.44 2.86 -15.70
N LEU A 91 -0.37 1.53 -15.55
CA LEU A 91 -0.04 0.63 -16.66
C LEU A 91 -1.28 0.08 -17.40
N VAL A 92 -2.46 0.12 -16.77
CA VAL A 92 -3.71 -0.37 -17.38
C VAL A 92 -4.63 0.79 -17.75
N THR A 93 -4.97 1.66 -16.80
CA THR A 93 -5.99 2.71 -17.02
C THR A 93 -5.47 3.89 -17.85
N LEU A 94 -4.36 4.52 -17.42
CA LEU A 94 -3.85 5.73 -18.07
C LEU A 94 -3.02 5.41 -19.31
N ARG A 95 -2.07 4.47 -19.19
CA ARG A 95 -1.07 4.15 -20.22
C ARG A 95 -0.36 5.41 -20.77
N GLY A 96 0.43 5.25 -21.82
CA GLY A 96 1.12 6.35 -22.49
C GLY A 96 2.05 7.15 -21.58
N ALA A 97 2.24 8.43 -21.88
CA ALA A 97 3.14 9.31 -21.14
C ALA A 97 2.72 9.49 -19.68
N TRP A 98 1.42 9.68 -19.42
CA TRP A 98 0.89 9.85 -18.06
C TRP A 98 1.10 8.61 -17.20
N GLY A 99 0.75 7.43 -17.73
CA GLY A 99 0.96 6.15 -17.06
C GLY A 99 2.43 5.91 -16.70
N TRP A 100 3.33 6.05 -17.66
CA TRP A 100 4.77 5.84 -17.41
C TRP A 100 5.37 6.88 -16.45
N THR A 101 4.91 8.14 -16.51
CA THR A 101 5.35 9.18 -15.59
C THR A 101 4.94 8.85 -14.15
N LEU A 102 3.67 8.48 -13.95
CA LEU A 102 3.16 8.12 -12.62
C LEU A 102 3.83 6.85 -12.08
N PHE A 103 4.04 5.84 -12.93
CA PHE A 103 4.78 4.63 -12.57
C PHE A 103 6.23 4.95 -12.19
N GLY A 104 6.95 5.70 -13.01
CA GLY A 104 8.35 6.06 -12.77
C GLY A 104 8.54 6.92 -11.52
N LEU A 105 7.69 7.93 -11.30
CA LEU A 105 7.75 8.77 -10.10
C LEU A 105 7.44 7.97 -8.84
N SER A 106 6.37 7.17 -8.84
CA SER A 106 5.97 6.40 -7.65
C SER A 106 7.01 5.34 -7.28
N TRP A 107 7.51 4.56 -8.24
CA TRP A 107 8.54 3.55 -7.98
C TRP A 107 9.92 4.15 -7.70
N GLY A 108 10.27 5.27 -8.35
CA GLY A 108 11.50 6.00 -8.07
C GLY A 108 11.54 6.56 -6.65
N LEU A 109 10.44 7.17 -6.19
CA LEU A 109 10.31 7.64 -4.81
C LEU A 109 10.26 6.48 -3.81
N ALA A 110 9.63 5.35 -4.16
CA ALA A 110 9.65 4.15 -3.32
C ALA A 110 11.07 3.62 -3.14
N LEU A 111 11.84 3.50 -4.23
CA LEU A 111 13.23 3.06 -4.16
C LEU A 111 14.08 4.01 -3.31
N PHE A 112 13.92 5.32 -3.50
CA PHE A 112 14.59 6.33 -2.68
C PHE A 112 14.23 6.17 -1.18
N GLY A 113 12.93 6.04 -0.86
CA GLY A 113 12.44 5.84 0.50
C GLY A 113 12.99 4.57 1.15
N ILE A 114 13.03 3.45 0.42
CA ILE A 114 13.59 2.17 0.90
C ILE A 114 15.08 2.30 1.19
N VAL A 115 15.86 2.91 0.27
CA VAL A 115 17.30 3.13 0.49
C VAL A 115 17.53 4.02 1.71
N GLN A 116 16.74 5.09 1.85
CA GLN A 116 16.77 5.97 3.02
C GLN A 116 16.45 5.20 4.31
N GLU A 117 15.44 4.33 4.31
CA GLU A 117 15.03 3.59 5.51
C GLU A 117 16.06 2.55 5.93
N LEU A 118 16.65 1.85 4.96
CA LEU A 118 17.67 0.83 5.23
C LEU A 118 18.97 1.42 5.79
N THR A 119 19.36 2.62 5.31
CA THR A 119 20.62 3.28 5.66
C THR A 119 20.53 4.16 6.92
N LEU A 120 19.50 5.01 7.02
CA LEU A 120 19.36 5.99 8.10
C LEU A 120 18.41 5.54 9.22
N GLY A 121 17.49 4.61 8.91
CA GLY A 121 16.55 4.02 9.85
C GLY A 121 15.74 5.05 10.63
N ARG A 122 15.61 4.84 11.95
CA ARG A 122 14.75 5.68 12.81
C ARG A 122 15.11 7.17 12.86
N ARG A 123 16.31 7.58 12.46
CA ARG A 123 16.73 9.00 12.51
C ARG A 123 15.92 9.88 11.56
N THR A 124 15.25 9.28 10.57
CA THR A 124 14.55 9.97 9.49
C THR A 124 13.03 9.77 9.54
N ARG A 125 12.45 9.41 10.70
CA ARG A 125 10.99 9.17 10.86
C ARG A 125 10.13 10.27 10.23
N VAL A 126 10.49 11.54 10.42
CA VAL A 126 9.78 12.69 9.84
C VAL A 126 9.89 12.73 8.32
N LEU A 127 11.09 12.50 7.78
CA LEU A 127 11.31 12.44 6.34
C LEU A 127 10.50 11.29 5.72
N SER A 128 10.48 10.12 6.36
CA SER A 128 9.72 8.98 5.86
C SER A 128 8.22 9.26 5.81
N MET A 129 7.68 9.93 6.83
CA MET A 129 6.28 10.38 6.85
C MET A 129 5.97 11.37 5.73
N ILE A 130 6.84 12.36 5.51
CA ILE A 130 6.69 13.31 4.39
C ILE A 130 6.66 12.56 3.06
N LEU A 131 7.57 11.60 2.86
CA LEU A 131 7.62 10.79 1.65
C LEU A 131 6.35 9.93 1.48
N TYR A 132 5.84 9.29 2.54
CA TYR A 132 4.59 8.52 2.47
C TYR A 132 3.40 9.38 2.04
N VAL A 133 3.26 10.57 2.62
CA VAL A 133 2.19 11.51 2.26
C VAL A 133 2.37 12.01 0.84
N ALA A 134 3.57 12.48 0.49
CA ALA A 134 3.86 12.97 -0.85
C ALA A 134 3.58 11.91 -1.91
N MET A 135 4.03 10.67 -1.68
CA MET A 135 3.75 9.55 -2.58
C MET A 135 2.26 9.21 -2.63
N GLY A 136 1.57 9.16 -1.49
CA GLY A 136 0.14 8.87 -1.44
C GLY A 136 -0.75 9.88 -2.16
N TRP A 137 -0.26 11.10 -2.37
CA TRP A 137 -0.97 12.18 -3.05
C TRP A 137 -0.49 12.43 -4.49
N LEU A 138 0.46 11.65 -5.02
CA LEU A 138 0.91 11.73 -6.43
C LEU A 138 -0.25 11.59 -7.42
N VAL A 139 -1.31 10.85 -7.06
CA VAL A 139 -2.51 10.69 -7.89
C VAL A 139 -3.11 12.03 -8.33
N LEU A 140 -2.97 13.08 -7.50
CA LEU A 140 -3.52 14.40 -7.83
C LEU A 140 -2.87 15.03 -9.06
N ILE A 141 -1.62 14.70 -9.36
CA ILE A 141 -0.91 15.20 -10.54
C ILE A 141 -1.58 14.67 -11.82
N ALA A 142 -2.12 13.46 -11.76
CA ALA A 142 -2.80 12.80 -12.87
C ALA A 142 -4.33 12.77 -12.67
N ILE A 143 -4.91 13.70 -11.89
CA ILE A 143 -6.33 13.63 -11.52
C ILE A 143 -7.26 13.84 -12.72
N GLU A 144 -6.97 14.80 -13.60
CA GLU A 144 -7.77 15.08 -14.80
C GLU A 144 -7.84 13.85 -15.72
N PRO A 145 -6.71 13.27 -16.19
CA PRO A 145 -6.78 12.10 -17.05
C PRO A 145 -7.36 10.87 -16.33
N LEU A 146 -7.27 10.80 -15.00
CA LEU A 146 -7.87 9.71 -14.23
C LEU A 146 -9.39 9.85 -14.12
N ILE A 147 -9.91 11.06 -14.00
CA ILE A 147 -11.36 11.32 -14.02
C ILE A 147 -11.96 10.97 -15.38
N GLU A 148 -11.22 11.25 -16.47
CA GLU A 148 -11.66 10.89 -17.82
C GLU A 148 -11.62 9.38 -18.08
N ALA A 149 -10.64 8.68 -17.51
CA ALA A 149 -10.40 7.26 -17.78
C ALA A 149 -11.14 6.30 -16.82
N LEU A 150 -11.60 6.77 -15.66
CA LEU A 150 -12.19 5.93 -14.61
C LEU A 150 -13.65 6.32 -14.33
N ALA A 151 -14.53 5.31 -14.28
CA ALA A 151 -15.93 5.55 -13.95
C ALA A 151 -16.11 6.19 -12.55
N PRO A 152 -17.19 6.96 -12.31
CA PRO A 152 -17.41 7.65 -11.02
C PRO A 152 -17.34 6.74 -9.78
N GLY A 153 -17.80 5.49 -9.89
CA GLY A 153 -17.69 4.52 -8.81
C GLY A 153 -16.24 4.15 -8.46
N GLY A 154 -15.37 4.03 -9.46
CA GLY A 154 -13.93 3.81 -9.24
C GLY A 154 -13.26 5.01 -8.57
N LEU A 155 -13.61 6.23 -9.01
CA LEU A 155 -13.14 7.47 -8.36
C LEU A 155 -13.59 7.55 -6.90
N PHE A 156 -14.82 7.13 -6.59
CA PHE A 156 -15.31 7.06 -5.21
C PHE A 156 -14.45 6.12 -4.35
N TRP A 157 -14.21 4.89 -4.80
CA TRP A 157 -13.37 3.94 -4.06
C TRP A 157 -11.94 4.43 -3.89
N LEU A 158 -11.37 5.02 -4.93
CA LEU A 158 -10.04 5.61 -4.90
C LEU A 158 -9.95 6.75 -3.86
N ALA A 159 -10.91 7.68 -3.90
CA ALA A 159 -10.98 8.81 -2.97
C ALA A 159 -11.20 8.33 -1.53
N LEU A 160 -12.13 7.40 -1.31
CA LEU A 160 -12.39 6.81 0.01
C LEU A 160 -11.13 6.13 0.57
N GLY A 161 -10.41 5.37 -0.26
CA GLY A 161 -9.14 4.78 0.11
C GLY A 161 -8.08 5.82 0.50
N GLY A 162 -7.93 6.89 -0.29
CA GLY A 162 -7.03 8.01 0.02
C GLY A 162 -7.37 8.73 1.32
N VAL A 163 -8.67 8.93 1.61
CA VAL A 163 -9.15 9.50 2.86
C VAL A 163 -8.84 8.58 4.04
N LEU A 164 -9.12 7.28 3.93
CA LEU A 164 -8.83 6.31 5.00
C LEU A 164 -7.33 6.26 5.32
N TYR A 165 -6.46 6.23 4.31
CA TYR A 165 -5.01 6.30 4.54
C TYR A 165 -4.61 7.60 5.22
N SER A 166 -5.11 8.75 4.75
CA SER A 166 -4.76 10.06 5.30
C SER A 166 -5.23 10.23 6.75
N VAL A 167 -6.45 9.80 7.08
CA VAL A 167 -6.98 9.81 8.45
C VAL A 167 -6.18 8.84 9.33
N GLY A 168 -5.77 7.68 8.79
CA GLY A 168 -4.91 6.73 9.49
C GLY A 168 -3.61 7.33 10.02
N ILE A 169 -3.02 8.30 9.30
CA ILE A 169 -1.77 8.97 9.72
C ILE A 169 -1.89 9.62 11.09
N TYR A 170 -3.06 10.17 11.44
CA TYR A 170 -3.29 10.74 12.76
C TYR A 170 -3.06 9.72 13.88
N TRP A 171 -3.56 8.50 13.72
CA TRP A 171 -3.39 7.42 14.69
C TRP A 171 -1.96 6.91 14.74
N PHE A 172 -1.28 6.87 13.58
CA PHE A 172 0.14 6.50 13.49
C PHE A 172 1.06 7.51 14.20
N LEU A 173 0.78 8.81 14.07
CA LEU A 173 1.55 9.87 14.73
C LEU A 173 1.37 9.89 16.25
N ASN A 174 0.23 9.39 16.74
CA ASN A 174 -0.14 9.39 18.16
C ASN A 174 -0.13 7.99 18.77
N ASP A 175 0.53 7.03 18.13
CA ASP A 175 0.51 5.62 18.51
C ASP A 175 1.13 5.35 19.89
N GLU A 176 2.12 6.15 20.29
CA GLU A 176 2.73 6.13 21.63
C GLU A 176 1.82 6.77 22.71
N LYS A 177 0.88 7.65 22.33
CA LYS A 177 0.02 8.40 23.25
C LYS A 177 -1.36 7.78 23.44
N ILE A 178 -1.86 7.09 22.42
CA ILE A 178 -3.21 6.53 22.39
C ILE A 178 -3.14 5.02 22.60
N ARG A 179 -3.90 4.49 23.56
CA ARG A 179 -3.98 3.04 23.78
C ARG A 179 -4.50 2.35 22.51
N HIS A 180 -3.70 1.42 21.97
CA HIS A 180 -3.93 0.75 20.69
C HIS A 180 -3.91 1.66 19.44
N GLY A 181 -3.33 2.86 19.51
CA GLY A 181 -3.26 3.78 18.36
C GLY A 181 -2.63 3.15 17.12
N HIS A 182 -1.55 2.39 17.30
CA HIS A 182 -0.90 1.65 16.20
C HIS A 182 -1.83 0.60 15.55
N GLY A 183 -2.59 -0.11 16.37
CA GLY A 183 -3.55 -1.10 15.86
C GLY A 183 -4.75 -0.45 15.17
N ILE A 184 -5.21 0.71 15.63
CA ILE A 184 -6.24 1.49 14.94
C ILE A 184 -5.71 1.94 13.57
N TRP A 185 -4.46 2.39 13.50
CA TRP A 185 -3.79 2.68 12.23
C TRP A 185 -3.79 1.46 11.28
N HIS A 186 -3.51 0.24 11.77
CA HIS A 186 -3.62 -0.98 10.96
C HIS A 186 -5.01 -1.15 10.33
N LEU A 187 -6.09 -0.83 11.08
CA LEU A 187 -7.45 -0.92 10.54
C LEU A 187 -7.70 0.11 9.42
N PHE A 188 -7.16 1.33 9.54
CA PHE A 188 -7.24 2.33 8.47
C PHE A 188 -6.45 1.91 7.23
N VAL A 189 -5.26 1.33 7.41
CA VAL A 189 -4.45 0.79 6.30
C VAL A 189 -5.17 -0.36 5.61
N LEU A 190 -5.80 -1.26 6.38
CA LEU A 190 -6.61 -2.36 5.85
C LEU A 190 -7.85 -1.86 5.10
N GLY A 191 -8.60 -0.92 5.68
CA GLY A 191 -9.76 -0.31 5.02
C GLY A 191 -9.38 0.42 3.73
N GLY A 192 -8.27 1.17 3.76
CA GLY A 192 -7.72 1.84 2.58
C GLY A 192 -7.34 0.84 1.48
N SER A 193 -6.66 -0.26 1.85
CA SER A 193 -6.29 -1.34 0.92
C SER A 193 -7.51 -2.05 0.33
N ILE A 194 -8.55 -2.29 1.13
CA ILE A 194 -9.81 -2.86 0.64
C ILE A 194 -10.46 -1.92 -0.38
N CYS A 195 -10.52 -0.61 -0.10
CA CYS A 195 -11.08 0.36 -1.06
C CYS A 195 -10.30 0.38 -2.37
N GLN A 196 -8.96 0.41 -2.29
CA GLN A 196 -8.10 0.36 -3.47
C GLN A 196 -8.27 -0.95 -4.25
N TYR A 197 -8.33 -2.08 -3.54
CA TYR A 197 -8.57 -3.38 -4.15
C TYR A 197 -9.93 -3.45 -4.85
N MET A 198 -11.00 -2.95 -4.23
CA MET A 198 -12.33 -2.89 -4.84
C MET A 198 -12.36 -1.97 -6.06
N CYS A 199 -11.62 -0.86 -6.02
CA CYS A 199 -11.44 0.00 -7.20
C CYS A 199 -10.80 -0.77 -8.35
N VAL A 200 -9.65 -1.42 -8.09
CA VAL A 200 -8.93 -2.18 -9.11
C VAL A 200 -9.78 -3.33 -9.66
N LEU A 201 -10.38 -4.14 -8.78
CA LEU A 201 -11.17 -5.31 -9.20
C LEU A 201 -12.40 -4.95 -10.03
N ASN A 202 -13.11 -3.88 -9.70
CA ASN A 202 -14.41 -3.59 -10.35
C ASN A 202 -14.32 -2.58 -11.50
N TYR A 203 -13.23 -1.80 -11.57
CA TYR A 203 -13.13 -0.68 -12.52
C TYR A 203 -11.85 -0.67 -13.36
N VAL A 204 -10.88 -1.54 -13.05
CA VAL A 204 -9.63 -1.66 -13.81
C VAL A 204 -9.43 -3.08 -14.35
N ALA A 205 -9.85 -4.09 -13.60
CA ALA A 205 -9.75 -5.49 -13.97
C ALA A 205 -10.57 -5.86 -15.19
#